data_AF-A0A818BK02-F1
#
_entry.id   AF-A0A818BK02-F1
#
_cell.length_a   1.000
_cell.length_b   1.000
_cell.length_c   1.000
_cell.angle_alpha   90.00
_cell.angle_beta   90.00
_cell.angle_gamma   90.00
#
_symmetry.space_group_name_H-M   'P 1'
#
loop_
_entity.id
_entity.type
_entity.pdbx_description
1 polymer ?
#
loop_
_entity_poly.entity_id
_entity_poly.type
_entity_poly.pdbx_seq_one_letter_code
_entity_poly.pdbx_strand_id
1 'polypeptide(L)'
;MDTISDDEFLYFGSILVNLAYHSGSVYRSHFDSVDELRFHTSKDDFTMHSISSKTLSSMDSNHHELVLPCMPTTFIKIPTTTDNIQSIDYDFCRPLIKTKLSSCLKAIVSGARSALIKSNSSKWYRLKGCGDNTDGFSIKSISNTNTKLTIRGCAFLHTTYRELFMTYYIAHLLAPHHIECANIPSGWFEYKLEHENSDNSSSDIPIIQDKNLNQWSNIIRCCIVMETLGNKRLSDHVLYGLEQLFSLIICNNNNNKSHPVNQSNLISLFSSERLTKSEQNTEQFIPLSTWFASLTNILQPIDYQNSEWLHRSSYFSDEIPLDIDENRWKILWKTNIEIINNYLQTQEPLSNLLCLLYKRFGFECGSILGLMHYHRISWGTYTDELGVHCNAHPNNLVIKLFSSTSPFLLAPLDFDMSFTEMSYLPNENKNQSFDEIIKLELSAFQLTLSGDSQASSGVTAWIEMPDAQWTSVRWLLRDIMLNEFNRIYNETIQSGSITSFDSFSNEQNYVLQSLIRLALIKTMKEIG
;
A
#
# COMPACT_ATOMS: atom_id res chain seq x y z
N MET A 1 15.08 -0.84 -19.36
CA MET A 1 14.19 0.32 -19.13
C MET A 1 13.48 0.78 -20.39
N ASP A 2 14.12 0.68 -21.57
CA ASP A 2 13.55 1.16 -22.84
C ASP A 2 12.30 0.39 -23.32
N THR A 3 11.92 -0.69 -22.63
CA THR A 3 10.77 -1.57 -22.94
C THR A 3 9.60 -1.40 -21.97
N ILE A 4 9.65 -0.39 -21.09
CA ILE A 4 8.56 -0.09 -20.15
C ILE A 4 7.56 0.83 -20.87
N SER A 5 6.32 0.40 -20.95
CA SER A 5 5.24 1.24 -21.52
C SER A 5 4.86 2.39 -20.59
N ASP A 6 4.22 3.43 -21.13
CA ASP A 6 3.78 4.57 -20.31
C ASP A 6 2.74 4.16 -19.26
N ASP A 7 1.87 3.19 -19.58
CA ASP A 7 0.94 2.60 -18.61
C ASP A 7 1.69 1.87 -17.49
N GLU A 8 2.76 1.12 -17.80
CA GLU A 8 3.54 0.48 -16.75
C GLU A 8 4.23 1.52 -15.84
N PHE A 9 4.81 2.58 -16.40
CA PHE A 9 5.36 3.68 -15.59
C PHE A 9 4.29 4.31 -14.69
N LEU A 10 3.05 4.41 -15.16
CA LEU A 10 1.94 4.95 -14.38
C LEU A 10 1.61 4.10 -13.14
N TYR A 11 1.55 2.78 -13.27
CA TYR A 11 1.15 1.87 -12.18
C TYR A 11 2.32 1.40 -11.30
N PHE A 12 3.54 1.39 -11.83
CA PHE A 12 4.75 0.95 -11.11
C PHE A 12 5.59 2.13 -10.59
N GLY A 13 5.46 3.32 -11.18
CA GLY A 13 6.20 4.54 -10.83
C GLY A 13 7.26 4.91 -11.87
N SER A 14 7.78 6.14 -11.80
CA SER A 14 8.73 6.70 -12.79
C SER A 14 10.09 7.09 -12.21
N ILE A 15 10.22 7.16 -10.88
CA ILE A 15 11.45 7.58 -10.21
C ILE A 15 12.47 6.45 -10.28
N LEU A 16 13.62 6.73 -10.89
CA LEU A 16 14.69 5.74 -11.10
C LEU A 16 15.64 5.65 -9.91
N VAL A 17 16.11 4.43 -9.64
CA VAL A 17 17.23 4.11 -8.74
C VAL A 17 18.22 3.18 -9.42
N ASN A 18 19.43 3.14 -8.90
CA ASN A 18 20.47 2.22 -9.37
C ASN A 18 20.56 1.04 -8.40
N LEU A 19 20.76 -0.15 -8.96
CA LEU A 19 21.03 -1.39 -8.24
C LEU A 19 22.40 -1.92 -8.67
N ALA A 20 23.20 -2.35 -7.71
CA ALA A 20 24.46 -3.05 -7.91
C ALA A 20 24.39 -4.46 -7.33
N TYR A 21 25.32 -5.33 -7.71
CA TYR A 21 25.45 -6.62 -7.07
C TYR A 21 26.00 -6.46 -5.65
N HIS A 22 25.63 -7.41 -4.79
CA HIS A 22 26.16 -7.55 -3.45
C HIS A 22 26.49 -9.01 -3.18
N SER A 23 27.54 -9.25 -2.42
CA SER A 23 27.94 -10.58 -1.97
C SER A 23 26.86 -11.21 -1.07
N GLY A 24 26.60 -12.50 -1.24
CA GLY A 24 25.55 -13.16 -0.46
C GLY A 24 25.03 -14.44 -1.07
N SER A 25 23.87 -14.87 -0.59
CA SER A 25 23.20 -16.08 -1.05
C SER A 25 21.79 -15.74 -1.53
N VAL A 26 21.34 -16.49 -2.54
CA VAL A 26 19.99 -16.39 -3.09
C VAL A 26 19.25 -17.66 -2.74
N TYR A 27 18.02 -17.51 -2.25
CA TYR A 27 17.17 -18.62 -1.88
C TYR A 27 15.80 -18.46 -2.53
N ARG A 28 15.24 -19.59 -2.96
CA ARG A 28 13.88 -19.66 -3.50
C ARG A 28 12.90 -20.00 -2.38
N SER A 29 11.74 -19.35 -2.39
CA SER A 29 10.61 -19.82 -1.60
C SER A 29 9.89 -20.95 -2.34
N HIS A 30 9.62 -22.05 -1.64
CA HIS A 30 8.81 -23.14 -2.15
C HIS A 30 7.71 -23.45 -1.15
N PHE A 31 6.48 -23.43 -1.65
CA PHE A 31 5.27 -23.71 -0.89
C PHE A 31 4.44 -24.69 -1.73
N ASP A 32 4.32 -25.93 -1.27
CA ASP A 32 3.56 -26.98 -1.97
C ASP A 32 2.09 -26.97 -1.57
N SER A 33 1.82 -26.70 -0.29
CA SER A 33 0.48 -26.57 0.25
C SER A 33 0.48 -25.65 1.47
N VAL A 34 -0.70 -25.12 1.79
CA VAL A 34 -0.92 -24.36 3.03
C VAL A 34 -0.77 -25.27 4.27
N ASP A 35 -1.13 -26.55 4.16
CA ASP A 35 -1.18 -27.51 5.28
C ASP A 35 0.18 -28.07 5.70
N GLU A 36 1.15 -28.15 4.79
CA GLU A 36 2.50 -28.65 5.10
C GLU A 36 3.35 -27.65 5.88
N LEU A 37 2.90 -26.40 5.99
CA LEU A 37 3.60 -25.32 6.66
C LEU A 37 3.20 -25.31 8.14
N ARG A 38 3.76 -26.26 8.89
CA ARG A 38 3.58 -26.33 10.35
C ARG A 38 4.23 -25.11 11.01
N PHE A 39 3.44 -24.35 11.78
CA PHE A 39 4.00 -23.50 12.84
C PHE A 39 4.82 -24.43 13.76
N HIS A 40 6.14 -24.33 13.74
CA HIS A 40 6.97 -25.11 14.63
C HIS A 40 6.70 -24.62 16.06
N THR A 41 5.98 -25.42 16.83
CA THR A 41 5.68 -25.20 18.26
C THR A 41 6.71 -25.87 19.15
N SER A 42 7.90 -26.21 18.62
CA SER A 42 8.91 -26.92 19.39
C SER A 42 9.47 -26.01 20.49
N LYS A 43 9.75 -26.57 21.67
CA LYS A 43 10.34 -25.82 22.78
C LYS A 43 11.70 -25.19 22.45
N ASP A 44 12.37 -25.63 21.38
CA ASP A 44 13.64 -25.03 20.93
C ASP A 44 13.42 -23.70 20.18
N ASP A 45 12.22 -23.43 19.65
CA ASP A 45 11.86 -22.16 19.00
C ASP A 45 11.69 -21.01 20.01
N PHE A 46 11.42 -21.34 21.28
CA PHE A 46 11.43 -20.35 22.38
C PHE A 46 12.78 -19.66 22.53
N THR A 47 13.88 -20.31 22.14
CA THR A 47 15.23 -19.73 22.21
C THR A 47 15.41 -18.58 21.20
N MET A 48 14.84 -18.69 19.99
CA MET A 48 14.79 -17.58 19.03
C MET A 48 13.90 -16.43 19.53
N HIS A 49 12.77 -16.76 20.16
CA HIS A 49 11.93 -15.76 20.83
C HIS A 49 12.65 -15.07 22.00
N SER A 50 13.57 -15.77 22.68
CA SER A 50 14.43 -15.16 23.69
C SER A 50 15.52 -14.25 23.10
N ILE A 51 15.89 -14.41 21.82
CA ILE A 51 16.80 -13.52 21.08
C ILE A 51 16.06 -12.27 20.57
N SER A 52 14.74 -12.34 20.34
CA SER A 52 13.93 -11.19 19.91
C SER A 52 13.33 -10.40 21.08
N SER A 53 13.03 -11.03 22.22
CA SER A 53 12.48 -10.37 23.41
C SER A 53 13.54 -9.90 24.40
N LYS A 54 14.69 -10.56 24.48
CA LYS A 54 15.88 -9.93 25.03
C LYS A 54 16.47 -9.12 23.90
N THR A 55 16.33 -7.81 23.96
CA THR A 55 17.37 -6.89 23.53
C THR A 55 18.71 -7.60 23.52
N LEU A 56 19.42 -7.62 22.39
CA LEU A 56 20.82 -8.05 22.28
C LEU A 56 21.70 -7.17 23.17
N SER A 57 21.50 -7.27 24.48
CA SER A 57 21.95 -6.37 25.54
C SER A 57 23.29 -6.82 26.12
N SER A 58 23.91 -7.86 25.56
CA SER A 58 25.05 -8.52 26.18
C SER A 58 26.25 -8.72 25.27
N MET A 59 26.56 -7.82 24.33
CA MET A 59 27.78 -7.96 23.53
C MET A 59 28.72 -6.77 23.45
N ASP A 60 28.47 -5.65 24.15
CA ASP A 60 29.57 -4.72 24.38
C ASP A 60 29.35 -3.83 25.61
N SER A 61 30.45 -3.48 26.26
CA SER A 61 30.49 -2.57 27.42
C SER A 61 29.94 -1.16 27.11
N ASN A 62 29.71 -0.86 25.82
CA ASN A 62 29.09 0.36 25.32
C ASN A 62 27.62 0.12 24.88
N HIS A 63 26.73 -0.07 25.86
CA HIS A 63 25.31 0.30 25.99
C HIS A 63 24.46 0.74 24.75
N HIS A 64 24.66 0.17 23.57
CA HIS A 64 23.75 0.36 22.42
C HIS A 64 22.80 -0.83 22.30
N GLU A 65 21.51 -0.54 22.39
CA GLU A 65 20.42 -1.50 22.23
C GLU A 65 19.95 -1.46 20.77
N LEU A 66 20.15 -2.55 20.04
CA LEU A 66 19.59 -2.68 18.70
C LEU A 66 18.14 -3.17 18.81
N VAL A 67 17.23 -2.41 18.21
CA VAL A 67 15.80 -2.74 18.15
C VAL A 67 15.48 -3.32 16.78
N LEU A 68 14.89 -4.52 16.79
CA LEU A 68 14.38 -5.22 15.63
C LEU A 68 12.85 -5.33 15.73
N PRO A 69 12.12 -5.37 14.61
CA PRO A 69 10.68 -5.64 14.64
C PRO A 69 10.40 -6.97 15.35
N CYS A 70 9.59 -6.97 16.40
CA CYS A 70 9.26 -8.17 17.17
C CYS A 70 7.74 -8.33 17.27
N MET A 71 7.18 -9.08 16.32
CA MET A 71 5.76 -9.38 16.32
C MET A 71 5.44 -10.45 17.40
N PRO A 72 4.27 -10.37 18.06
CA PRO A 72 3.84 -11.28 19.11
C PRO A 72 3.34 -12.60 18.50
N THR A 73 4.23 -13.36 17.87
CA THR A 73 3.84 -14.53 17.08
C THR A 73 4.97 -15.55 16.97
N THR A 74 4.60 -16.81 16.84
CA THR A 74 5.52 -17.91 16.60
C THR A 74 6.35 -17.67 15.33
N PHE A 75 7.61 -18.08 15.36
CA PHE A 75 8.49 -17.96 14.21
C PHE A 75 8.04 -18.90 13.09
N ILE A 76 8.00 -18.39 11.86
CA ILE A 76 7.72 -19.17 10.66
C ILE A 76 9.06 -19.58 10.05
N LYS A 77 9.22 -20.87 9.76
CA LYS A 77 10.39 -21.38 9.02
C LYS A 77 9.95 -21.76 7.61
N ILE A 78 10.65 -21.24 6.60
CA ILE A 78 10.44 -21.65 5.21
C ILE A 78 11.45 -22.76 4.87
N PRO A 79 11.00 -23.89 4.28
CA PRO A 79 11.90 -24.89 3.74
C PRO A 79 12.85 -24.25 2.71
N THR A 80 14.15 -24.40 2.91
CA THR A 80 15.17 -23.91 1.96
C THR A 80 15.53 -25.04 1.01
N THR A 81 15.44 -24.77 -0.29
CA THR A 81 16.06 -25.61 -1.31
C THR A 81 17.23 -24.85 -1.91
N THR A 82 18.45 -25.33 -1.66
CA THR A 82 19.68 -24.77 -2.24
C THR A 82 19.95 -25.30 -3.65
N ASP A 83 19.28 -26.39 -4.04
CA ASP A 83 19.76 -27.24 -5.14
C ASP A 83 19.32 -26.78 -6.53
N ASN A 84 18.60 -25.66 -6.67
CA ASN A 84 18.21 -25.12 -7.98
C ASN A 84 18.10 -23.58 -7.99
N ILE A 85 19.24 -22.89 -8.02
CA ILE A 85 19.35 -21.44 -8.30
C ILE A 85 18.68 -21.06 -9.64
N GLN A 86 18.49 -22.01 -10.56
CA GLN A 86 17.93 -21.83 -11.91
C GLN A 86 16.45 -21.39 -11.99
N SER A 87 15.79 -21.05 -10.88
CA SER A 87 14.33 -20.90 -10.86
C SER A 87 13.77 -19.57 -10.33
N ILE A 88 14.60 -18.74 -9.70
CA ILE A 88 14.29 -17.30 -9.68
C ILE A 88 14.78 -16.79 -11.04
N ASP A 89 14.01 -15.91 -11.70
CA ASP A 89 14.36 -15.37 -13.02
C ASP A 89 15.87 -15.04 -13.09
N TYR A 90 16.52 -15.35 -14.22
CA TYR A 90 17.99 -15.37 -14.36
C TYR A 90 18.65 -14.07 -13.88
N ASP A 91 17.90 -12.97 -13.98
CA ASP A 91 18.29 -11.63 -13.53
C ASP A 91 18.55 -11.53 -12.01
N PHE A 92 18.12 -12.51 -11.21
CA PHE A 92 18.20 -12.53 -9.74
C PHE A 92 19.10 -13.63 -9.18
N CYS A 93 20.02 -14.19 -9.95
CA CYS A 93 20.96 -15.20 -9.46
C CYS A 93 22.01 -14.66 -8.46
N ARG A 94 22.04 -13.34 -8.22
CA ARG A 94 22.91 -12.69 -7.23
C ARG A 94 22.12 -11.63 -6.45
N PRO A 95 22.44 -11.40 -5.15
CA PRO A 95 21.84 -10.32 -4.39
C PRO A 95 22.06 -8.96 -5.05
N LEU A 96 21.02 -8.12 -5.02
CA LEU A 96 21.04 -6.75 -5.52
C LEU A 96 20.85 -5.76 -4.38
N ILE A 97 21.51 -4.61 -4.44
CA ILE A 97 21.39 -3.52 -3.47
C ILE A 97 21.34 -2.16 -4.16
N LYS A 98 20.54 -1.24 -3.61
CA LYS A 98 20.46 0.16 -4.02
C LYS A 98 21.80 0.86 -3.83
N THR A 99 22.21 1.60 -4.85
CA THR A 99 23.49 2.30 -4.87
C THR A 99 23.39 3.70 -5.47
N LYS A 100 24.32 4.58 -5.09
CA LYS A 100 24.49 5.89 -5.73
C LYS A 100 25.29 5.83 -7.03
N LEU A 101 25.97 4.72 -7.32
CA LEU A 101 26.78 4.55 -8.52
C LEU A 101 25.90 4.59 -9.78
N SER A 102 26.27 5.44 -10.74
CA SER A 102 25.43 5.77 -11.90
C SER A 102 25.47 4.73 -13.03
N SER A 103 26.52 3.90 -13.10
CA SER A 103 26.79 2.90 -14.13
C SER A 103 26.18 1.51 -13.87
N CYS A 104 25.18 1.41 -12.99
CA CYS A 104 24.60 0.14 -12.56
C CYS A 104 23.20 -0.12 -13.15
N LEU A 105 22.61 -1.28 -12.80
CA LEU A 105 21.28 -1.71 -13.22
C LEU A 105 20.22 -0.69 -12.78
N LYS A 106 19.33 -0.30 -13.69
CA LYS A 106 18.26 0.67 -13.38
C LYS A 106 17.01 -0.05 -12.89
N ALA A 107 16.39 0.52 -11.87
CA ALA A 107 15.13 0.07 -11.27
C ALA A 107 14.25 1.28 -10.94
N ILE A 108 13.01 1.03 -10.54
CA ILE A 108 12.03 2.05 -10.11
C ILE A 108 11.95 2.06 -8.59
N VAL A 109 11.80 3.24 -7.97
CA VAL A 109 11.59 3.37 -6.52
C VAL A 109 10.28 2.73 -6.10
N SER A 110 10.32 1.97 -5.00
CA SER A 110 9.12 1.52 -4.31
C SER A 110 9.26 1.70 -2.80
N GLY A 111 8.93 2.90 -2.34
CA GLY A 111 9.26 3.34 -1.00
C GLY A 111 10.77 3.50 -0.77
N ALA A 112 11.12 3.99 0.41
CA ALA A 112 12.52 4.24 0.77
C ALA A 112 13.43 2.99 0.64
N ARG A 113 12.96 1.81 1.09
CA ARG A 113 13.77 0.57 1.21
C ARG A 113 13.52 -0.50 0.14
N SER A 114 12.73 -0.20 -0.90
CA SER A 114 12.43 -1.18 -1.95
C SER A 114 12.59 -0.61 -3.35
N ALA A 115 12.80 -1.50 -4.31
CA ALA A 115 12.91 -1.18 -5.72
C ALA A 115 12.08 -2.16 -6.56
N LEU A 116 11.65 -1.73 -7.74
CA LEU A 116 11.01 -2.56 -8.74
C LEU A 116 11.86 -2.68 -9.97
N ILE A 117 11.90 -3.88 -10.54
CA ILE A 117 12.66 -4.17 -11.74
C ILE A 117 11.82 -5.04 -12.67
N LYS A 118 11.80 -4.66 -13.94
CA LYS A 118 11.20 -5.48 -15.00
C LYS A 118 12.27 -6.43 -15.49
N SER A 119 12.03 -7.73 -15.34
CA SER A 119 12.95 -8.76 -15.80
C SER A 119 12.89 -8.96 -17.31
N ASN A 120 13.83 -9.74 -17.83
CA ASN A 120 13.87 -10.12 -19.24
C ASN A 120 12.64 -10.93 -19.69
N SER A 121 11.96 -11.62 -18.77
CA SER A 121 10.67 -12.30 -19.02
C SER A 121 9.48 -11.33 -19.05
N SER A 122 9.72 -10.01 -19.00
CA SER A 122 8.71 -8.95 -18.94
C SER A 122 7.85 -8.94 -17.68
N LYS A 123 8.23 -9.70 -16.65
CA LYS A 123 7.59 -9.68 -15.34
C LYS A 123 8.18 -8.59 -14.46
N TRP A 124 7.35 -8.04 -13.57
CA TRP A 124 7.78 -7.08 -12.58
C TRP A 124 8.14 -7.77 -11.27
N TYR A 125 9.29 -7.41 -10.71
CA TYR A 125 9.75 -7.91 -9.43
C TYR A 125 9.98 -6.76 -8.46
N ARG A 126 9.56 -6.98 -7.22
CA ARG A 126 9.77 -6.13 -6.05
C ARG A 126 10.89 -6.69 -5.20
N LEU A 127 11.88 -5.86 -4.93
CA LEU A 127 13.01 -6.12 -4.05
C LEU A 127 12.80 -5.33 -2.74
N LYS A 128 12.20 -5.95 -1.72
CA LYS A 128 11.88 -5.30 -0.43
C LYS A 128 13.00 -5.51 0.57
N GLY A 129 13.65 -4.42 0.99
CA GLY A 129 14.84 -4.47 1.84
C GLY A 129 16.15 -4.51 1.06
N CYS A 130 16.19 -3.90 -0.13
CA CYS A 130 17.39 -3.83 -0.97
C CYS A 130 18.24 -2.56 -0.73
N GLY A 131 18.22 -1.97 0.46
CA GLY A 131 18.97 -0.76 0.80
C GLY A 131 18.18 0.56 0.63
N ASP A 132 18.77 1.66 1.06
CA ASP A 132 18.20 3.02 1.08
C ASP A 132 19.05 4.04 0.30
N ASN A 133 19.70 3.58 -0.80
CA ASN A 133 20.65 4.37 -1.60
C ASN A 133 21.87 4.87 -0.79
N THR A 134 22.33 4.12 0.21
CA THR A 134 23.52 4.47 1.01
C THR A 134 24.74 3.58 0.75
N ASP A 135 24.69 2.77 -0.32
CA ASP A 135 25.74 1.79 -0.65
C ASP A 135 25.99 0.77 0.48
N GLY A 136 24.91 0.36 1.16
CA GLY A 136 24.93 -0.56 2.30
C GLY A 136 23.69 -0.41 3.19
N PHE A 137 23.76 -0.95 4.40
CA PHE A 137 22.73 -0.80 5.42
C PHE A 137 23.16 0.22 6.48
N SER A 138 22.41 1.31 6.57
CA SER A 138 22.70 2.39 7.52
C SER A 138 22.19 2.04 8.93
N ILE A 139 22.97 2.42 9.95
CA ILE A 139 22.56 2.32 11.36
C ILE A 139 22.08 3.69 11.80
N LYS A 140 20.86 3.79 12.31
CA LYS A 140 20.27 5.05 12.77
C LYS A 140 19.78 4.93 14.19
N SER A 141 19.82 6.02 14.94
CA SER A 141 19.12 6.05 16.22
C SER A 141 17.61 6.21 16.04
N ILE A 142 16.86 5.54 16.90
CA ILE A 142 15.38 5.58 16.93
C ILE A 142 14.89 6.74 17.79
N SER A 143 15.70 7.16 18.76
CA SER A 143 15.35 8.20 19.73
C SER A 143 16.45 9.24 19.83
N ASN A 144 16.11 10.42 20.34
CA ASN A 144 17.08 11.49 20.60
C ASN A 144 18.16 11.11 21.62
N THR A 145 17.99 9.99 22.34
CA THR A 145 18.92 9.51 23.36
C THR A 145 20.12 8.74 22.80
N ASN A 146 20.18 8.45 21.48
CA ASN A 146 21.26 7.69 20.81
C ASN A 146 21.55 6.28 21.37
N THR A 147 20.80 5.81 22.36
CA THR A 147 20.99 4.50 22.99
C THR A 147 20.31 3.37 22.23
N LYS A 148 19.16 3.65 21.58
CA LYS A 148 18.43 2.69 20.75
C LYS A 148 18.77 2.89 19.27
N LEU A 149 19.24 1.84 18.63
CA LEU A 149 19.67 1.81 17.24
C LEU A 149 18.78 0.89 16.41
N THR A 150 18.70 1.15 15.11
CA THR A 150 18.04 0.28 14.11
C THR A 150 18.89 0.18 12.86
N ILE A 151 18.85 -0.97 12.19
CA ILE A 151 19.43 -1.17 10.86
C ILE A 151 18.36 -0.81 9.83
N ARG A 152 18.67 0.12 8.93
CA ARG A 152 17.77 0.60 7.89
C ARG A 152 18.14 0.00 6.53
N GLY A 153 17.15 -0.05 5.66
CA GLY A 153 17.33 -0.49 4.27
C GLY A 153 17.21 -2.00 4.07
N CYS A 154 17.21 -2.84 5.10
CA CYS A 154 17.02 -4.29 4.96
C CYS A 154 15.67 -4.79 5.49
N ALA A 155 15.34 -6.03 5.12
CA ALA A 155 14.49 -6.90 5.91
C ALA A 155 15.35 -7.77 6.83
N PHE A 156 14.73 -8.42 7.80
CA PHE A 156 15.38 -9.43 8.66
C PHE A 156 14.84 -10.81 8.33
N LEU A 157 15.60 -11.86 8.65
CA LEU A 157 15.23 -13.23 8.30
C LEU A 157 13.80 -13.60 8.77
N HIS A 158 13.44 -13.29 10.01
CA HIS A 158 12.11 -13.58 10.54
C HIS A 158 11.00 -12.80 9.85
N THR A 159 11.20 -11.52 9.56
CA THR A 159 10.23 -10.72 8.79
C THR A 159 10.14 -11.16 7.33
N THR A 160 11.25 -11.67 6.77
CA THR A 160 11.33 -12.17 5.39
C THR A 160 10.51 -13.45 5.25
N TYR A 161 10.71 -14.39 6.17
CA TYR A 161 9.95 -15.64 6.19
C TYR A 161 8.47 -15.38 6.41
N ARG A 162 8.14 -14.43 7.29
CA ARG A 162 6.76 -14.02 7.53
C ARG A 162 6.12 -13.41 6.30
N GLU A 163 6.73 -12.42 5.66
CA GLU A 163 6.17 -11.81 4.43
C GLU A 163 5.92 -12.86 3.36
N LEU A 164 6.92 -13.69 3.04
CA LEU A 164 6.79 -14.69 1.97
C LEU A 164 5.67 -15.69 2.28
N PHE A 165 5.62 -16.18 3.52
CA PHE A 165 4.59 -17.12 3.95
C PHE A 165 3.20 -16.48 3.99
N MET A 166 3.04 -15.35 4.66
CA MET A 166 1.75 -14.70 4.83
C MET A 166 1.20 -14.21 3.49
N THR A 167 2.06 -13.73 2.59
CA THR A 167 1.64 -13.39 1.23
C THR A 167 1.11 -14.61 0.49
N TYR A 168 1.81 -15.75 0.54
CA TYR A 168 1.36 -17.00 -0.06
C TYR A 168 0.02 -17.46 0.53
N TYR A 169 -0.06 -17.50 1.87
CA TYR A 169 -1.23 -17.94 2.63
C TYR A 169 -2.47 -17.09 2.30
N ILE A 170 -2.33 -15.76 2.37
CA ILE A 170 -3.42 -14.82 2.07
C ILE A 170 -3.82 -14.89 0.60
N ALA A 171 -2.87 -15.04 -0.33
CA ALA A 171 -3.20 -15.20 -1.75
C ALA A 171 -4.04 -16.45 -2.02
N HIS A 172 -3.73 -17.58 -1.36
CA HIS A 172 -4.52 -18.81 -1.47
C HIS A 172 -5.93 -18.65 -0.91
N LEU A 173 -6.06 -17.94 0.21
CA LEU A 173 -7.34 -17.64 0.84
C LEU A 173 -8.22 -16.72 -0.01
N LEU A 174 -7.62 -15.73 -0.67
CA LEU A 174 -8.33 -14.73 -1.47
C LEU A 174 -8.66 -15.22 -2.90
N ALA A 175 -7.91 -16.19 -3.43
CA ALA A 175 -8.07 -16.69 -4.79
C ALA A 175 -9.49 -17.23 -5.13
N PRO A 176 -10.19 -17.98 -4.25
CA PRO A 176 -11.57 -18.42 -4.48
C PRO A 176 -12.56 -17.27 -4.71
N HIS A 177 -12.21 -16.06 -4.28
CA HIS A 177 -13.00 -14.84 -4.42
C HIS A 177 -12.53 -13.95 -5.58
N HIS A 178 -11.62 -14.44 -6.43
CA HIS A 178 -11.01 -13.70 -7.54
C HIS A 178 -10.27 -12.42 -7.11
N ILE A 179 -9.82 -12.37 -5.85
CA ILE A 179 -8.97 -11.31 -5.34
C ILE A 179 -7.51 -11.78 -5.43
N GLU A 180 -6.69 -10.99 -6.10
CA GLU A 180 -5.26 -11.26 -6.27
C GLU A 180 -4.47 -10.45 -5.24
N CYS A 181 -3.50 -11.07 -4.56
CA CYS A 181 -2.47 -10.32 -3.84
C CYS A 181 -1.55 -9.61 -4.84
N ALA A 182 -1.08 -8.42 -4.48
CA ALA A 182 -0.23 -7.65 -5.37
C ALA A 182 1.18 -8.21 -5.51
N ASN A 183 1.61 -9.02 -4.55
CA ASN A 183 2.90 -9.66 -4.55
C ASN A 183 2.72 -11.18 -4.62
N ILE A 184 3.61 -11.84 -5.35
CA ILE A 184 3.70 -13.29 -5.48
C ILE A 184 5.09 -13.72 -4.98
N PRO A 185 5.18 -14.50 -3.89
CA PRO A 185 6.45 -14.92 -3.30
C PRO A 185 7.35 -15.63 -4.30
N SER A 186 8.60 -15.20 -4.42
CA SER A 186 9.60 -15.84 -5.28
C SER A 186 10.82 -16.34 -4.49
N GLY A 187 11.30 -15.56 -3.53
CA GLY A 187 12.45 -15.94 -2.71
C GLY A 187 13.02 -14.77 -1.91
N TRP A 188 14.28 -14.90 -1.52
CA TRP A 188 15.01 -13.84 -0.82
C TRP A 188 16.51 -13.89 -1.08
N PHE A 189 17.16 -12.76 -0.82
CA PHE A 189 18.60 -12.65 -0.71
C PHE A 189 19.00 -12.60 0.76
N GLU A 190 20.11 -13.24 1.10
CA GLU A 190 20.84 -13.00 2.34
C GLU A 190 22.14 -12.30 2.00
N TYR A 191 22.35 -11.11 2.56
CA TYR A 191 23.59 -10.37 2.36
C TYR A 191 24.68 -10.93 3.28
N LYS A 192 25.84 -11.26 2.71
CA LYS A 192 26.99 -11.80 3.43
C LYS A 192 28.24 -11.00 3.08
N LEU A 193 29.24 -11.04 3.96
CA LEU A 193 30.56 -10.56 3.63
C LEU A 193 31.26 -11.58 2.74
N GLU A 194 31.85 -11.12 1.65
CA GLU A 194 32.80 -11.93 0.90
C GLU A 194 34.11 -11.99 1.69
N HIS A 195 34.60 -13.22 1.92
CA HIS A 195 36.03 -13.39 2.16
C HIS A 195 36.74 -13.16 0.83
N GLU A 196 37.84 -12.40 0.82
CA GLU A 196 38.55 -11.81 -0.34
C GLU A 196 39.02 -12.77 -1.48
N ASN A 197 38.47 -13.97 -1.63
CA ASN A 197 38.97 -15.03 -2.51
C ASN A 197 37.98 -15.53 -3.58
N SER A 198 36.86 -14.85 -3.85
CA SER A 198 36.00 -15.22 -4.99
C SER A 198 36.48 -14.55 -6.29
N ASP A 199 36.76 -15.39 -7.27
CA ASP A 199 37.29 -15.05 -8.60
C ASP A 199 36.62 -13.82 -9.25
N ASN A 200 37.46 -13.01 -9.92
CA ASN A 200 37.11 -11.88 -10.78
C ASN A 200 36.15 -12.31 -11.91
N SER A 201 34.88 -12.55 -11.62
CA SER A 201 33.86 -12.72 -12.65
C SER A 201 33.67 -11.38 -13.34
N SER A 202 33.86 -11.37 -14.67
CA SER A 202 33.83 -10.21 -15.58
C SER A 202 32.43 -9.59 -15.75
N SER A 203 31.73 -9.30 -14.66
CA SER A 203 30.47 -8.56 -14.72
C SER A 203 30.76 -7.06 -14.77
N ASP A 204 30.08 -6.35 -15.67
CA ASP A 204 30.15 -4.89 -15.76
C ASP A 204 29.44 -4.17 -14.60
N ILE A 205 28.72 -4.90 -13.73
CA ILE A 205 28.01 -4.35 -12.58
C ILE A 205 28.92 -4.46 -11.33
N PRO A 206 29.16 -3.35 -10.61
CA PRO A 206 30.04 -3.37 -9.44
C PRO A 206 29.46 -4.19 -8.28
N ILE A 207 30.34 -4.75 -7.45
CA ILE A 207 29.99 -5.41 -6.19
C ILE A 207 30.19 -4.41 -5.05
N ILE A 208 29.13 -4.13 -4.29
CA ILE A 208 29.19 -3.26 -3.11
C ILE A 208 29.58 -4.07 -1.88
N GLN A 209 30.57 -3.57 -1.12
CA GLN A 209 30.94 -4.11 0.20
C GLN A 209 30.36 -3.22 1.30
N ASP A 210 29.37 -3.72 2.04
CA ASP A 210 28.84 -3.02 3.21
C ASP A 210 29.77 -3.19 4.43
N LYS A 211 30.40 -2.08 4.81
CA LYS A 211 31.34 -2.00 5.95
C LYS A 211 30.69 -2.32 7.29
N ASN A 212 29.37 -2.15 7.42
CA ASN A 212 28.63 -2.36 8.66
C ASN A 212 28.16 -3.82 8.83
N LEU A 213 28.33 -4.70 7.84
CA LEU A 213 27.90 -6.10 7.97
C LEU A 213 28.64 -6.86 9.08
N ASN A 214 29.90 -6.49 9.37
CA ASN A 214 30.67 -7.06 10.48
C ASN A 214 30.05 -6.71 11.84
N GLN A 215 29.35 -5.58 11.93
CA GLN A 215 28.67 -5.17 13.15
C GLN A 215 27.38 -5.98 13.29
N TRP A 216 27.27 -6.76 14.37
CA TRP A 216 26.19 -7.72 14.60
C TRP A 216 26.06 -8.77 13.47
N SER A 217 27.15 -9.50 13.22
CA SER A 217 27.21 -10.58 12.23
C SER A 217 26.21 -11.72 12.46
N ASN A 218 25.66 -11.83 13.68
CA ASN A 218 24.57 -12.73 14.03
C ASN A 218 23.20 -12.31 13.47
N ILE A 219 23.07 -11.09 12.95
CA ILE A 219 21.83 -10.57 12.38
C ILE A 219 21.87 -10.71 10.86
N ILE A 220 21.05 -11.63 10.37
CA ILE A 220 20.92 -11.89 8.93
C ILE A 220 20.05 -10.80 8.31
N ARG A 221 20.69 -10.01 7.44
CA ARG A 221 20.03 -8.96 6.66
C ARG A 221 19.58 -9.57 5.33
N CYS A 222 18.33 -9.34 5.00
CA CYS A 222 17.70 -9.94 3.83
C CYS A 222 17.09 -8.88 2.90
N CYS A 223 16.89 -9.30 1.65
CA CYS A 223 15.97 -8.64 0.72
C CYS A 223 14.97 -9.66 0.22
N ILE A 224 13.69 -9.34 0.32
CA ILE A 224 12.58 -10.19 -0.12
C ILE A 224 12.37 -9.96 -1.61
N VAL A 225 12.25 -11.05 -2.38
CA VAL A 225 12.05 -11.02 -3.84
C VAL A 225 10.66 -11.56 -4.14
N MET A 226 9.83 -10.74 -4.78
CA MET A 226 8.44 -11.08 -5.13
C MET A 226 8.12 -10.59 -6.53
N GLU A 227 7.46 -11.41 -7.35
CA GLU A 227 6.77 -10.90 -8.54
C GLU A 227 5.65 -9.95 -8.07
N THR A 228 5.37 -8.85 -8.79
CA THR A 228 4.42 -7.84 -8.35
C THR A 228 3.52 -7.32 -9.46
N LEU A 229 2.24 -7.09 -9.14
CA LEU A 229 1.19 -6.64 -10.06
C LEU A 229 0.99 -5.12 -10.05
N GLY A 230 1.61 -4.40 -9.10
CA GLY A 230 1.46 -2.95 -9.00
C GLY A 230 2.26 -2.33 -7.86
N ASN A 231 2.34 -1.00 -7.87
CA ASN A 231 3.05 -0.23 -6.85
C ASN A 231 2.28 0.98 -6.33
N LYS A 232 1.46 1.62 -7.16
CA LYS A 232 0.70 2.81 -6.77
C LYS A 232 -0.38 2.45 -5.75
N ARG A 233 -0.36 3.16 -4.62
CA ARG A 233 -1.20 2.92 -3.44
C ARG A 233 -2.56 3.58 -3.56
N LEU A 234 -3.59 2.98 -2.97
CA LEU A 234 -4.94 3.56 -2.95
C LEU A 234 -4.94 4.96 -2.31
N SER A 235 -4.39 5.13 -1.11
CA SER A 235 -4.48 6.42 -0.40
C SER A 235 -3.61 7.50 -1.06
N ASP A 236 -2.29 7.28 -1.08
CA ASP A 236 -1.32 8.33 -1.46
C ASP A 236 -1.31 8.66 -2.94
N HIS A 237 -1.80 7.75 -3.81
CA HIS A 237 -1.72 7.98 -5.25
C HIS A 237 -3.10 8.15 -5.88
N VAL A 238 -4.03 7.25 -5.59
CA VAL A 238 -5.34 7.26 -6.25
C VAL A 238 -6.28 8.25 -5.58
N LEU A 239 -6.55 8.13 -4.27
CA LEU A 239 -7.46 9.04 -3.58
C LEU A 239 -6.92 10.46 -3.53
N TYR A 240 -5.62 10.62 -3.24
CA TYR A 240 -4.96 11.91 -3.28
C TYR A 240 -5.02 12.55 -4.69
N GLY A 241 -4.76 11.76 -5.74
CA GLY A 241 -4.83 12.22 -7.12
C GLY A 241 -6.26 12.56 -7.56
N LEU A 242 -7.26 11.77 -7.19
CA LEU A 242 -8.67 12.03 -7.51
C LEU A 242 -9.14 13.36 -6.89
N GLU A 243 -8.74 13.63 -5.66
CA GLU A 243 -9.10 14.86 -4.96
C GLU A 243 -8.42 16.10 -5.59
N GLN A 244 -7.22 15.95 -6.16
CA GLN A 244 -6.61 17.02 -6.98
C GLN A 244 -7.44 17.38 -8.21
N LEU A 245 -8.10 16.39 -8.83
CA LEU A 245 -8.89 16.60 -10.05
C LEU A 245 -10.14 17.44 -9.81
N PHE A 246 -10.63 17.57 -8.57
CA PHE A 246 -11.84 18.34 -8.26
C PHE A 246 -11.75 19.78 -8.75
N SER A 247 -10.59 20.41 -8.59
CA SER A 247 -10.34 21.78 -9.05
C SER A 247 -10.42 21.97 -10.58
N LEU A 248 -10.40 20.88 -11.34
CA LEU A 248 -10.46 20.87 -12.80
C LEU A 248 -11.88 20.63 -13.33
N ILE A 249 -12.84 20.39 -12.44
CA ILE A 249 -14.24 20.21 -12.81
C ILE A 249 -14.84 21.58 -13.11
N ILE A 250 -15.38 21.74 -14.31
CA ILE A 250 -16.05 22.95 -14.79
C ILE A 250 -17.46 22.60 -15.25
N CYS A 251 -18.33 23.60 -15.40
CA CYS A 251 -19.69 23.41 -15.94
C CYS A 251 -19.98 24.39 -17.08
N ASN A 252 -20.73 23.92 -18.08
CA ASN A 252 -21.23 24.78 -19.15
C ASN A 252 -22.36 25.63 -18.59
N ASN A 253 -22.04 26.84 -18.15
CA ASN A 253 -23.04 27.83 -17.78
C ASN A 253 -22.81 29.11 -18.57
N ASN A 254 -23.81 29.53 -19.36
CA ASN A 254 -23.77 30.72 -20.24
C ASN A 254 -23.48 32.03 -19.48
N ASN A 255 -23.52 32.00 -18.14
CA ASN A 255 -23.22 33.10 -17.24
C ASN A 255 -21.93 32.88 -16.42
N ASN A 256 -20.84 32.42 -17.03
CA ASN A 256 -19.40 32.57 -16.68
C ASN A 256 -18.88 32.62 -15.20
N LYS A 257 -19.66 32.33 -14.14
CA LYS A 257 -19.20 32.50 -12.74
C LYS A 257 -19.81 31.55 -11.69
N SER A 258 -20.70 30.62 -12.04
CA SER A 258 -21.27 29.71 -11.03
C SER A 258 -20.32 28.54 -10.76
N HIS A 259 -20.04 28.27 -9.49
CA HIS A 259 -19.36 27.06 -9.07
C HIS A 259 -20.15 25.80 -9.53
N PRO A 260 -19.49 24.71 -9.98
CA PRO A 260 -20.17 23.52 -10.48
C PRO A 260 -20.93 22.75 -9.38
N VAL A 261 -20.48 22.86 -8.13
CA VAL A 261 -21.15 22.26 -6.96
C VAL A 261 -22.36 23.08 -6.53
N ASN A 262 -23.52 22.44 -6.46
CA ASN A 262 -24.71 22.99 -5.83
C ASN A 262 -24.63 22.76 -4.31
N GLN A 263 -24.18 23.79 -3.59
CA GLN A 263 -23.94 23.69 -2.15
C GLN A 263 -25.19 23.31 -1.35
N SER A 264 -26.38 23.83 -1.67
CA SER A 264 -27.59 23.49 -0.91
C SER A 264 -27.97 22.02 -1.07
N ASN A 265 -27.86 21.50 -2.29
CA ASN A 265 -28.13 20.09 -2.56
C ASN A 265 -27.07 19.21 -1.87
N LEU A 266 -25.79 19.57 -1.96
CA LEU A 266 -24.70 18.86 -1.29
C LEU A 266 -24.90 18.79 0.22
N ILE A 267 -25.20 19.93 0.87
CA ILE A 267 -25.40 19.99 2.32
C ILE A 267 -26.62 19.16 2.75
N SER A 268 -27.68 19.11 1.93
CA SER A 268 -28.88 18.32 2.23
C SER A 268 -28.66 16.81 2.27
N LEU A 269 -27.53 16.32 1.74
CA LEU A 269 -27.16 14.90 1.79
C LEU A 269 -26.58 14.48 3.14
N PHE A 270 -26.14 15.45 3.96
CA PHE A 270 -25.61 15.19 5.29
C PHE A 270 -26.72 15.30 6.34
N SER A 271 -26.65 14.46 7.37
CA SER A 271 -27.57 14.56 8.50
C SER A 271 -27.33 15.85 9.30
N SER A 272 -28.33 16.31 10.06
CA SER A 272 -28.19 17.50 10.90
C SER A 272 -27.03 17.43 11.88
N GLU A 273 -26.74 16.23 12.40
CA GLU A 273 -25.65 15.96 13.35
C GLU A 273 -24.27 16.07 12.68
N ARG A 274 -24.21 15.86 11.36
CA ARG A 274 -22.98 16.02 10.56
C ARG A 274 -22.67 17.47 10.26
N LEU A 275 -23.57 18.42 10.51
CA LEU A 275 -23.41 19.81 10.10
C LEU A 275 -22.98 20.70 11.28
N THR A 276 -21.97 21.54 11.04
CA THR A 276 -21.55 22.59 11.95
C THR A 276 -21.52 23.95 11.24
N LYS A 277 -21.53 25.03 12.00
CA LYS A 277 -21.39 26.39 11.44
C LYS A 277 -19.96 26.63 11.01
N SER A 278 -19.77 27.22 9.83
CA SER A 278 -18.45 27.64 9.37
C SER A 278 -17.89 28.74 10.29
N GLU A 279 -16.60 28.63 10.63
CA GLU A 279 -15.89 29.65 11.40
C GLU A 279 -15.80 30.98 10.63
N GLN A 280 -15.75 30.91 9.29
CA GLN A 280 -15.64 32.07 8.43
C GLN A 280 -16.99 32.73 8.14
N ASN A 281 -18.08 31.96 8.21
CA ASN A 281 -19.44 32.44 7.98
C ASN A 281 -20.46 31.65 8.82
N THR A 282 -20.94 32.24 9.90
CA THR A 282 -21.82 31.58 10.88
C THR A 282 -23.21 31.23 10.34
N GLU A 283 -23.59 31.76 9.18
CA GLU A 283 -24.83 31.41 8.46
C GLU A 283 -24.64 30.21 7.51
N GLN A 284 -23.40 29.86 7.19
CA GLN A 284 -23.07 28.73 6.32
C GLN A 284 -22.84 27.47 7.15
N PHE A 285 -23.56 26.40 6.81
CA PHE A 285 -23.30 25.06 7.33
C PHE A 285 -22.24 24.35 6.49
N ILE A 286 -21.34 23.65 7.17
CA ILE A 286 -20.33 22.76 6.58
C ILE A 286 -20.42 21.39 7.25
N PRO A 287 -20.19 20.30 6.51
CA PRO A 287 -20.12 18.98 7.10
C PRO A 287 -18.83 18.85 7.93
N LEU A 288 -18.94 18.17 9.06
CA LEU A 288 -17.80 17.66 9.81
C LEU A 288 -16.98 16.74 8.89
N SER A 289 -15.69 16.61 9.15
CA SER A 289 -14.84 15.65 8.42
C SER A 289 -15.37 14.22 8.61
N THR A 290 -15.21 13.37 7.58
CA THR A 290 -15.69 11.98 7.65
C THR A 290 -15.04 11.22 8.81
N TRP A 291 -13.75 11.43 9.06
CA TRP A 291 -13.05 10.74 10.16
C TRP A 291 -13.60 11.12 11.53
N PHE A 292 -13.94 12.40 11.73
CA PHE A 292 -14.52 12.87 12.98
C PHE A 292 -15.93 12.30 13.18
N ALA A 293 -16.74 12.21 12.12
CA ALA A 293 -18.03 11.54 12.22
C ALA A 293 -17.94 10.04 12.46
N SER A 294 -16.93 9.38 11.89
CA SER A 294 -16.66 7.97 12.15
C SER A 294 -16.33 7.76 13.63
N LEU A 295 -15.46 8.60 14.21
CA LEU A 295 -15.10 8.55 15.63
C LEU A 295 -16.29 8.79 16.57
N THR A 296 -17.20 9.69 16.17
CA THR A 296 -18.37 10.07 16.98
C THR A 296 -19.61 9.24 16.66
N ASN A 297 -19.50 8.27 15.75
CA ASN A 297 -20.58 7.37 15.34
C ASN A 297 -21.85 8.11 14.86
N ILE A 298 -21.67 9.22 14.15
CA ILE A 298 -22.75 10.02 13.55
C ILE A 298 -22.80 9.87 12.01
N LEU A 299 -21.98 8.98 11.44
CA LEU A 299 -22.02 8.66 10.03
C LEU A 299 -23.34 7.93 9.70
N GLN A 300 -24.06 8.41 8.69
CA GLN A 300 -25.30 7.81 8.22
C GLN A 300 -25.14 7.40 6.75
N PRO A 301 -25.91 6.39 6.28
CA PRO A 301 -25.96 6.06 4.86
C PRO A 301 -26.34 7.28 4.03
N ILE A 302 -25.62 7.50 2.93
CA ILE A 302 -25.90 8.58 1.99
C ILE A 302 -26.63 8.02 0.78
N ASP A 303 -27.71 8.69 0.37
CA ASP A 303 -28.34 8.45 -0.92
C ASP A 303 -27.47 9.01 -2.05
N TYR A 304 -26.49 8.22 -2.48
CA TYR A 304 -25.57 8.58 -3.54
C TYR A 304 -26.23 8.63 -4.93
N GLN A 305 -27.48 8.17 -5.08
CA GLN A 305 -28.23 8.28 -6.34
C GLN A 305 -28.74 9.72 -6.57
N ASN A 306 -28.84 10.51 -5.50
CA ASN A 306 -29.07 11.95 -5.63
C ASN A 306 -27.80 12.63 -6.16
N SER A 307 -27.74 12.78 -7.48
CA SER A 307 -26.60 13.30 -8.22
C SER A 307 -26.59 14.83 -8.38
N GLU A 308 -27.59 15.51 -7.83
CA GLU A 308 -27.84 16.93 -8.07
C GLU A 308 -26.97 17.87 -7.21
N TRP A 309 -26.04 17.33 -6.43
CA TRP A 309 -24.99 18.09 -5.74
C TRP A 309 -23.93 18.62 -6.70
N LEU A 310 -23.78 18.04 -7.89
CA LEU A 310 -22.96 18.55 -8.98
C LEU A 310 -23.86 18.92 -10.16
N HIS A 311 -23.56 20.03 -10.84
CA HIS A 311 -24.33 20.44 -12.01
C HIS A 311 -24.27 19.35 -13.10
N ARG A 312 -25.39 19.01 -13.74
CA ARG A 312 -25.46 17.90 -14.72
C ARG A 312 -24.57 18.10 -15.94
N SER A 313 -24.29 19.35 -16.31
CA SER A 313 -23.35 19.69 -17.38
C SER A 313 -21.89 19.82 -16.91
N SER A 314 -21.55 19.28 -15.75
CA SER A 314 -20.17 19.31 -15.25
C SER A 314 -19.31 18.27 -15.97
N TYR A 315 -18.09 18.67 -16.31
CA TYR A 315 -17.09 17.86 -17.01
C TYR A 315 -15.69 18.28 -16.55
N PHE A 316 -14.66 17.51 -16.92
CA PHE A 316 -13.29 17.91 -16.65
C PHE A 316 -12.78 18.85 -17.74
N SER A 317 -12.10 19.92 -17.34
CA SER A 317 -11.42 20.81 -18.27
C SER A 317 -10.43 20.05 -19.15
N ASP A 318 -10.43 20.35 -20.46
CA ASP A 318 -9.45 19.82 -21.41
C ASP A 318 -8.06 20.49 -21.26
N GLU A 319 -7.96 21.52 -20.41
CA GLU A 319 -6.70 22.15 -20.07
C GLU A 319 -5.76 21.15 -19.40
N ILE A 320 -4.49 21.17 -19.81
CA ILE A 320 -3.45 20.36 -19.17
C ILE A 320 -2.91 21.16 -17.97
N PRO A 321 -2.97 20.59 -16.74
CA PRO A 321 -2.33 21.18 -15.57
C PRO A 321 -0.84 21.49 -15.79
N LEU A 322 -0.38 22.63 -15.28
CA LEU A 322 1.01 23.11 -15.46
C LEU A 322 2.07 22.16 -14.86
N ASP A 323 1.71 21.40 -13.85
CA ASP A 323 2.57 20.41 -13.20
C ASP A 323 2.82 19.15 -14.05
N ILE A 324 2.03 18.96 -15.12
CA ILE A 324 2.21 17.91 -16.12
C ILE A 324 3.04 18.47 -17.27
N ASP A 325 4.36 18.31 -17.18
CA ASP A 325 5.34 18.88 -18.11
C ASP A 325 5.80 17.90 -19.19
N GLU A 326 5.97 16.61 -18.88
CA GLU A 326 6.42 15.61 -19.85
C GLU A 326 5.36 15.28 -20.92
N ASN A 327 5.79 15.25 -22.19
CA ASN A 327 4.90 15.04 -23.34
C ASN A 327 4.10 13.73 -23.27
N ARG A 328 4.69 12.64 -22.76
CA ARG A 328 4.00 11.35 -22.60
C ARG A 328 2.77 11.47 -21.70
N TRP A 329 2.90 12.20 -20.59
CA TRP A 329 1.80 12.40 -19.63
C TRP A 329 0.74 13.33 -20.18
N LYS A 330 1.14 14.33 -20.98
CA LYS A 330 0.19 15.21 -21.70
C LYS A 330 -0.68 14.46 -22.70
N ILE A 331 -0.11 13.48 -23.41
CA ILE A 331 -0.83 12.63 -24.38
C ILE A 331 -1.84 11.74 -23.64
N LEU A 332 -1.38 11.04 -22.59
CA LEU A 332 -2.27 10.21 -21.77
C LEU A 332 -3.37 11.04 -21.11
N TRP A 333 -3.05 12.23 -20.59
CA TRP A 333 -4.02 13.15 -20.00
C TRP A 333 -5.16 13.46 -20.97
N LYS A 334 -4.83 13.98 -22.15
CA LYS A 334 -5.81 14.33 -23.19
C LYS A 334 -6.69 13.15 -23.58
N THR A 335 -6.07 11.97 -23.78
CA THR A 335 -6.79 10.75 -24.15
C THR A 335 -7.81 10.35 -23.09
N ASN A 336 -7.42 10.35 -21.81
CA ASN A 336 -8.31 9.94 -20.71
C ASN A 336 -9.40 10.98 -20.44
N ILE A 337 -9.11 12.28 -20.57
CA ILE A 337 -10.12 13.35 -20.47
C ILE A 337 -11.17 13.20 -21.58
N GLU A 338 -10.74 12.98 -22.82
CA GLU A 338 -11.64 12.79 -23.96
C GLU A 338 -12.57 11.58 -23.74
N ILE A 339 -12.04 10.45 -23.27
CA ILE A 339 -12.84 9.26 -22.93
C ILE A 339 -13.93 9.60 -21.91
N ILE A 340 -13.55 10.27 -20.82
CA ILE A 340 -14.51 10.62 -19.76
C ILE A 340 -15.54 11.61 -20.28
N ASN A 341 -15.12 12.70 -20.91
CA ASN A 341 -16.02 13.75 -21.38
C ASN A 341 -17.00 13.25 -22.45
N ASN A 342 -16.58 12.34 -23.34
CA ASN A 342 -17.47 11.71 -24.31
C ASN A 342 -18.53 10.82 -23.64
N TYR A 343 -18.16 10.08 -22.59
CA TYR A 343 -19.11 9.29 -21.81
C TYR A 343 -20.13 10.18 -21.07
N LEU A 344 -19.66 11.27 -20.47
CA LEU A 344 -20.51 12.23 -19.74
C LEU A 344 -21.57 12.91 -20.63
N GLN A 345 -21.31 13.04 -21.93
CA GLN A 345 -22.28 13.62 -22.88
C GLN A 345 -23.47 12.70 -23.17
N THR A 346 -23.33 11.39 -22.95
CA THR A 346 -24.26 10.40 -23.50
C THR A 346 -24.93 9.51 -22.45
N GLN A 347 -24.31 9.30 -21.29
CA GLN A 347 -24.76 8.28 -20.34
C GLN A 347 -25.12 8.83 -18.96
N GLU A 348 -24.12 9.26 -18.18
CA GLU A 348 -24.28 9.54 -16.75
C GLU A 348 -23.58 10.84 -16.33
N PRO A 349 -24.11 11.56 -15.31
CA PRO A 349 -23.46 12.74 -14.77
C PRO A 349 -22.16 12.38 -14.04
N LEU A 350 -21.21 13.31 -14.02
CA LEU A 350 -19.91 13.13 -13.37
C LEU A 350 -20.01 12.81 -11.87
N SER A 351 -21.02 13.35 -11.19
CA SER A 351 -21.30 13.03 -9.78
C SER A 351 -21.52 11.53 -9.57
N ASN A 352 -22.24 10.85 -10.47
CA ASN A 352 -22.47 9.42 -10.38
C ASN A 352 -21.19 8.62 -10.54
N LEU A 353 -20.35 8.97 -11.52
CA LEU A 353 -19.07 8.28 -11.73
C LEU A 353 -18.15 8.39 -10.50
N LEU A 354 -18.08 9.56 -9.88
CA LEU A 354 -17.29 9.77 -8.65
C LEU A 354 -17.86 8.96 -7.48
N CYS A 355 -19.19 8.99 -7.27
CA CYS A 355 -19.85 8.18 -6.26
C CYS A 355 -19.60 6.68 -6.46
N LEU A 356 -19.73 6.19 -7.70
CA LEU A 356 -19.53 4.78 -8.06
C LEU A 356 -18.08 4.34 -7.81
N LEU A 357 -17.10 5.18 -8.14
CA LEU A 357 -15.69 4.86 -7.90
C LEU A 357 -15.37 4.73 -6.41
N TYR A 358 -15.82 5.69 -5.60
CA TYR A 358 -15.62 5.67 -4.15
C TYR A 358 -16.39 4.53 -3.48
N LYS A 359 -17.62 4.25 -3.93
CA LYS A 359 -18.39 3.06 -3.51
C LYS A 359 -17.60 1.78 -3.82
N ARG A 360 -17.05 1.64 -5.02
CA ARG A 360 -16.22 0.47 -5.40
C ARG A 360 -15.00 0.31 -4.51
N PHE A 361 -14.26 1.39 -4.22
CA PHE A 361 -13.13 1.30 -3.29
C PHE A 361 -13.58 0.84 -1.90
N GLY A 362 -14.71 1.35 -1.40
CA GLY A 362 -15.30 0.90 -0.14
C GLY A 362 -15.61 -0.59 -0.14
N PHE A 363 -16.30 -1.05 -1.18
CA PHE A 363 -16.60 -2.46 -1.39
C PHE A 363 -15.34 -3.34 -1.41
N GLU A 364 -14.34 -2.98 -2.21
CA GLU A 364 -13.15 -3.82 -2.37
C GLU A 364 -12.32 -3.85 -1.08
N CYS A 365 -12.15 -2.71 -0.40
CA CYS A 365 -11.46 -2.63 0.89
C CYS A 365 -12.19 -3.46 1.97
N GLY A 366 -13.51 -3.34 2.05
CA GLY A 366 -14.33 -4.04 3.04
C GLY A 366 -14.30 -5.55 2.81
N SER A 367 -14.33 -5.97 1.55
CA SER A 367 -14.22 -7.38 1.17
C SER A 367 -12.90 -7.98 1.60
N ILE A 368 -11.79 -7.31 1.27
CA ILE A 368 -10.43 -7.79 1.55
C ILE A 368 -10.20 -7.90 3.07
N LEU A 369 -10.42 -6.81 3.81
CA LEU A 369 -10.19 -6.81 5.26
C LEU A 369 -11.17 -7.75 5.98
N GLY A 370 -12.43 -7.78 5.53
CA GLY A 370 -13.47 -8.66 6.06
C GLY A 370 -13.10 -10.13 5.93
N LEU A 371 -12.60 -10.57 4.76
CA LEU A 371 -12.15 -11.94 4.56
C LEU A 371 -10.93 -12.28 5.44
N MET A 372 -9.94 -11.39 5.51
CA MET A 372 -8.78 -11.61 6.38
C MET A 372 -9.20 -11.78 7.85
N HIS A 373 -10.04 -10.89 8.35
CA HIS A 373 -10.52 -10.94 9.73
C HIS A 373 -11.46 -12.13 9.99
N TYR A 374 -12.28 -12.53 9.01
CA TYR A 374 -13.12 -13.74 9.09
C TYR A 374 -12.27 -14.99 9.33
N HIS A 375 -11.14 -15.07 8.63
CA HIS A 375 -10.15 -16.13 8.78
C HIS A 375 -9.16 -15.90 9.92
N ARG A 376 -9.44 -14.95 10.83
CA ARG A 376 -8.62 -14.68 12.03
C ARG A 376 -7.16 -14.33 11.68
N ILE A 377 -6.99 -13.45 10.69
CA ILE A 377 -5.70 -12.93 10.24
C ILE A 377 -5.61 -11.45 10.61
N SER A 378 -4.56 -11.07 11.35
CA SER A 378 -4.18 -9.67 11.55
C SER A 378 -3.27 -9.24 10.41
N TRP A 379 -3.52 -8.05 9.84
CA TRP A 379 -2.64 -7.46 8.83
C TRP A 379 -1.28 -7.06 9.43
N GLY A 380 -1.23 -6.74 10.72
CA GLY A 380 0.02 -6.56 11.45
C GLY A 380 -0.10 -5.50 12.52
N THR A 381 -1.04 -5.70 13.45
CA THR A 381 -1.24 -4.81 14.58
C THR A 381 -0.69 -5.43 15.85
N TYR A 382 0.26 -4.74 16.47
CA TYR A 382 0.92 -5.22 17.67
C TYR A 382 1.52 -4.06 18.45
N THR A 383 1.84 -4.32 19.71
CA THR A 383 2.49 -3.34 20.56
C THR A 383 3.86 -3.84 20.99
N ASP A 384 4.90 -3.03 20.78
CA ASP A 384 6.26 -3.30 21.26
C ASP A 384 6.75 -2.16 22.17
N GLU A 385 8.07 -1.98 22.28
CA GLU A 385 8.68 -0.90 23.06
C GLU A 385 8.60 0.48 22.37
N LEU A 386 8.38 0.51 21.06
CA LEU A 386 8.27 1.73 20.26
C LEU A 386 6.84 2.26 20.20
N GLY A 387 5.85 1.44 20.56
CA GLY A 387 4.46 1.84 20.69
C GLY A 387 3.50 0.82 20.08
N VAL A 388 2.32 1.31 19.72
CA VAL A 388 1.32 0.54 18.97
C VAL A 388 1.63 0.72 17.48
N HIS A 389 1.79 -0.39 16.78
CA HIS A 389 1.93 -0.44 15.33
C HIS A 389 0.63 -0.96 14.74
N CYS A 390 0.19 -0.38 13.63
CA CYS A 390 -0.96 -0.85 12.87
C CYS A 390 -0.66 -0.79 11.38
N ASN A 391 -0.59 -1.95 10.74
CA ASN A 391 -0.38 -2.06 9.30
C ASN A 391 -1.69 -2.09 8.50
N ALA A 392 -2.85 -2.09 9.16
CA ALA A 392 -4.14 -2.14 8.49
C ALA A 392 -4.53 -0.74 8.00
N HIS A 393 -4.10 -0.39 6.79
CA HIS A 393 -4.43 0.89 6.17
C HIS A 393 -4.52 0.79 4.63
N PRO A 394 -5.27 1.68 3.96
CA PRO A 394 -5.48 1.69 2.51
C PRO A 394 -4.19 1.74 1.68
N ASN A 395 -3.08 2.22 2.22
CA ASN A 395 -1.79 2.19 1.51
C ASN A 395 -1.18 0.79 1.35
N ASN A 396 -1.74 -0.22 2.02
CA ASN A 396 -1.41 -1.62 1.78
C ASN A 396 -2.34 -2.26 0.74
N LEU A 397 -3.07 -1.42 -0.02
CA LEU A 397 -3.76 -1.79 -1.24
C LEU A 397 -3.12 -1.04 -2.41
N VAL A 398 -2.78 -1.76 -3.47
CA VAL A 398 -2.34 -1.15 -4.74
C VAL A 398 -3.42 -1.27 -5.80
N ILE A 399 -3.41 -0.28 -6.69
CA ILE A 399 -4.15 -0.37 -7.93
C ILE A 399 -3.37 -1.25 -8.92
N LYS A 400 -4.03 -2.27 -9.47
CA LYS A 400 -3.47 -3.13 -10.51
C LYS A 400 -3.70 -2.54 -11.89
N LEU A 401 -2.82 -2.87 -12.83
CA LEU A 401 -3.14 -2.70 -14.25
C LEU A 401 -4.41 -3.51 -14.57
N PHE A 402 -5.36 -2.90 -15.28
CA PHE A 402 -6.62 -3.56 -15.59
C PHE A 402 -6.38 -4.87 -16.35
N SER A 403 -6.93 -5.96 -15.84
CA SER A 403 -6.94 -7.27 -16.49
C SER A 403 -8.36 -7.81 -16.54
N SER A 404 -8.68 -8.60 -17.56
CA SER A 404 -9.99 -9.23 -17.69
C SER A 404 -10.22 -10.38 -16.70
N THR A 405 -9.21 -10.74 -15.91
CA THR A 405 -9.21 -11.96 -15.08
C THR A 405 -9.66 -11.74 -13.64
N SER A 406 -9.59 -10.51 -13.13
CA SER A 406 -10.04 -10.16 -11.78
C SER A 406 -11.01 -8.98 -11.83
N PRO A 407 -12.20 -9.07 -11.21
CA PRO A 407 -13.13 -7.96 -11.13
C PRO A 407 -12.66 -6.87 -10.14
N PHE A 408 -11.62 -7.14 -9.34
CA PHE A 408 -11.07 -6.21 -8.36
C PHE A 408 -10.00 -5.32 -8.99
N LEU A 409 -10.07 -4.03 -8.67
CA LEU A 409 -9.03 -3.05 -9.03
C LEU A 409 -7.88 -3.05 -8.02
N LEU A 410 -8.20 -3.35 -6.77
CA LEU A 410 -7.30 -3.32 -5.64
C LEU A 410 -6.71 -4.71 -5.39
N ALA A 411 -5.44 -4.72 -4.99
CA ALA A 411 -4.74 -5.90 -4.56
C ALA A 411 -4.01 -5.63 -3.24
N PRO A 412 -4.20 -6.48 -2.22
CA PRO A 412 -3.54 -6.29 -0.94
C PRO A 412 -2.07 -6.69 -0.99
N LEU A 413 -1.29 -6.10 -0.10
CA LEU A 413 0.15 -6.32 0.01
C LEU A 413 0.67 -6.01 1.41
N ASP A 414 1.99 -6.17 1.58
CA ASP A 414 2.74 -5.80 2.78
C ASP A 414 2.34 -6.63 3.99
N PHE A 415 2.79 -7.88 4.01
CA PHE A 415 2.41 -8.87 5.02
C PHE A 415 3.58 -9.30 5.93
N ASP A 416 4.65 -8.50 6.01
CA ASP A 416 5.84 -8.78 6.82
C ASP A 416 5.55 -8.76 8.31
N MET A 417 4.48 -8.09 8.71
CA MET A 417 3.99 -8.01 10.09
C MET A 417 2.70 -8.81 10.31
N SER A 418 2.15 -9.48 9.29
CA SER A 418 0.88 -10.21 9.42
C SER A 418 1.04 -11.53 10.18
N PHE A 419 -0.01 -11.94 10.87
CA PHE A 419 -0.04 -13.21 11.59
C PHE A 419 -1.47 -13.71 11.79
N THR A 420 -1.63 -15.01 11.94
CA THR A 420 -2.91 -15.64 12.27
C THR A 420 -3.10 -15.72 13.78
N GLU A 421 -4.33 -15.84 14.25
CA GLU A 421 -4.62 -16.10 15.66
C GLU A 421 -3.92 -17.35 16.19
N MET A 422 -3.84 -18.41 15.38
CA MET A 422 -3.14 -19.65 15.76
C MET A 422 -1.65 -19.43 16.06
N SER A 423 -1.03 -18.46 15.39
CA SER A 423 0.37 -18.11 15.57
C SER A 423 0.58 -17.00 16.60
N TYR A 424 -0.48 -16.38 17.12
CA TYR A 424 -0.40 -15.26 18.04
C TYR A 424 0.06 -15.71 19.43
N LEU A 425 1.00 -14.97 20.00
CA LEU A 425 1.57 -15.20 21.33
C LEU A 425 1.26 -13.96 22.19
N PRO A 426 0.23 -14.02 23.06
CA PRO A 426 -0.16 -12.89 23.89
C PRO A 426 1.02 -12.40 24.73
N ASN A 427 1.26 -11.10 24.73
CA ASN A 427 2.28 -10.51 25.57
C ASN A 427 1.86 -10.61 27.05
N GLU A 428 2.65 -11.33 27.87
CA GLU A 428 2.40 -11.57 29.30
C GLU A 428 2.13 -10.28 30.09
N ASN A 429 2.67 -9.14 29.63
CA ASN A 429 2.56 -7.85 30.33
C ASN A 429 1.43 -6.94 29.81
N LYS A 430 0.84 -7.20 28.64
CA LYS A 430 -0.12 -6.28 27.99
C LYS A 430 -1.52 -6.86 27.79
N ASN A 431 -1.72 -8.18 27.98
CA ASN A 431 -3.02 -8.87 27.94
C ASN A 431 -3.93 -8.50 26.74
N GLN A 432 -3.35 -8.13 25.60
CA GLN A 432 -4.13 -7.79 24.41
C GLN A 432 -4.65 -9.07 23.76
N SER A 433 -5.97 -9.21 23.68
CA SER A 433 -6.64 -10.31 22.97
C SER A 433 -6.53 -10.12 21.46
N PHE A 434 -6.64 -11.21 20.70
CA PHE A 434 -6.65 -11.13 19.24
C PHE A 434 -7.87 -10.34 18.71
N ASP A 435 -9.01 -10.39 19.42
CA ASP A 435 -10.19 -9.58 19.06
C ASP A 435 -9.95 -8.08 19.22
N GLU A 436 -9.17 -7.66 20.21
CA GLU A 436 -8.78 -6.26 20.37
C GLU A 436 -7.84 -5.82 19.23
N ILE A 437 -6.93 -6.69 18.78
CA ILE A 437 -6.08 -6.44 17.62
C ILE A 437 -6.93 -6.20 16.37
N ILE A 438 -7.87 -7.10 16.08
CA ILE A 438 -8.76 -7.00 14.92
C ILE A 438 -9.65 -5.75 14.98
N LYS A 439 -10.14 -5.37 16.18
CA LYS A 439 -10.90 -4.12 16.37
C LYS A 439 -10.04 -2.89 16.10
N LEU A 440 -8.79 -2.86 16.57
CA LEU A 440 -7.88 -1.76 16.30
C LEU A 440 -7.57 -1.65 14.81
N GLU A 441 -7.37 -2.77 14.11
CA GLU A 441 -7.19 -2.78 12.65
C GLU A 441 -8.39 -2.20 11.92
N LEU A 442 -9.59 -2.63 12.28
CA LEU A 442 -10.83 -2.10 11.71
C LEU A 442 -10.92 -0.58 11.93
N SER A 443 -10.70 -0.11 13.17
CA SER A 443 -10.78 1.33 13.49
C SER A 443 -9.71 2.14 12.75
N ALA A 444 -8.46 1.67 12.69
CA ALA A 444 -7.40 2.35 11.96
C ALA A 444 -7.70 2.40 10.45
N PHE A 445 -8.22 1.33 9.87
CA PHE A 445 -8.61 1.28 8.47
C PHE A 445 -9.76 2.25 8.17
N GLN A 446 -10.78 2.30 9.04
CA GLN A 446 -11.90 3.25 8.94
C GLN A 446 -11.42 4.71 9.00
N LEU A 447 -10.53 5.03 9.94
CA LEU A 447 -9.97 6.38 10.12
C LEU A 447 -9.15 6.83 8.91
N THR A 448 -8.28 5.96 8.41
CA THR A 448 -7.46 6.27 7.24
C THR A 448 -8.29 6.37 5.95
N LEU A 449 -9.28 5.48 5.75
CA LEU A 449 -10.24 5.61 4.64
C LEU A 449 -11.03 6.92 4.71
N SER A 450 -11.37 7.38 5.91
CA SER A 450 -12.13 8.62 6.12
C SER A 450 -11.28 9.90 6.07
N GLY A 451 -9.98 9.77 5.80
CA GLY A 451 -9.07 10.90 5.57
C GLY A 451 -8.39 11.43 6.83
N ASP A 452 -8.28 10.64 7.90
CA ASP A 452 -7.39 10.97 9.01
C ASP A 452 -5.92 10.77 8.61
N SER A 453 -5.19 11.88 8.53
CA SER A 453 -3.75 11.89 8.20
C SER A 453 -2.85 11.50 9.37
N GLN A 454 -3.37 11.43 10.59
CA GLN A 454 -2.60 11.04 11.78
C GLN A 454 -2.69 9.54 12.09
N ALA A 455 -3.73 8.86 11.58
CA ALA A 455 -3.97 7.45 11.85
C ALA A 455 -2.93 6.50 11.22
N SER A 456 -2.13 6.96 10.25
CA SER A 456 -1.10 6.12 9.61
C SER A 456 0.25 6.84 9.58
N SER A 457 1.24 6.24 10.25
CA SER A 457 2.60 6.75 10.28
C SER A 457 3.23 6.69 8.88
N GLY A 458 3.40 7.85 8.24
CA GLY A 458 4.07 7.96 6.95
C GLY A 458 3.14 8.07 5.74
N VAL A 459 1.84 8.27 5.96
CA VAL A 459 0.84 8.48 4.90
C VAL A 459 0.35 9.91 5.01
N THR A 460 0.67 10.74 4.03
CA THR A 460 0.23 12.13 4.06
C THR A 460 -1.20 12.25 3.54
N ALA A 461 -1.57 11.52 2.48
CA ALA A 461 -2.87 11.46 1.80
C ALA A 461 -3.82 12.67 1.96
N TRP A 462 -3.28 13.88 2.04
CA TRP A 462 -3.99 15.09 2.43
C TRP A 462 -3.57 16.23 1.53
N ILE A 463 -4.52 16.68 0.73
CA ILE A 463 -4.37 17.88 -0.08
C ILE A 463 -5.23 19.00 0.50
N GLU A 464 -4.66 20.20 0.55
CA GLU A 464 -5.45 21.40 0.83
C GLU A 464 -6.40 21.66 -0.34
N MET A 465 -7.70 21.67 -0.04
CA MET A 465 -8.72 21.98 -1.03
C MET A 465 -8.72 23.48 -1.33
N PRO A 466 -8.92 23.89 -2.59
CA PRO A 466 -8.91 25.30 -2.96
C PRO A 466 -10.07 26.09 -2.34
N ASP A 467 -11.20 25.42 -2.05
CA ASP A 467 -12.35 26.01 -1.38
C ASP A 467 -13.13 25.01 -0.49
N ALA A 468 -14.10 25.55 0.24
CA ALA A 468 -14.93 24.80 1.18
C ALA A 468 -15.93 23.86 0.48
N GLN A 469 -16.36 24.18 -0.74
CA GLN A 469 -17.28 23.34 -1.50
C GLN A 469 -16.61 22.03 -1.89
N TRP A 470 -15.38 22.06 -2.38
CA TRP A 470 -14.62 20.84 -2.68
C TRP A 470 -14.26 20.03 -1.43
N THR A 471 -14.07 20.70 -0.29
CA THR A 471 -13.94 20.03 1.00
C THR A 471 -15.20 19.24 1.36
N SER A 472 -16.39 19.82 1.16
CA SER A 472 -17.65 19.10 1.35
C SER A 472 -17.85 17.94 0.37
N VAL A 473 -17.41 18.09 -0.90
CA VAL A 473 -17.45 17.02 -1.90
C VAL A 473 -16.55 15.86 -1.48
N ARG A 474 -15.33 16.13 -1.01
CA ARG A 474 -14.45 15.11 -0.42
C ARG A 474 -15.19 14.33 0.65
N TRP A 475 -15.81 15.00 1.62
CA TRP A 475 -16.49 14.33 2.73
C TRP A 475 -17.69 13.51 2.27
N LEU A 476 -18.45 13.98 1.29
CA LEU A 476 -19.52 13.19 0.67
C LEU A 476 -18.98 11.88 0.10
N LEU A 477 -17.93 11.95 -0.72
CA LEU A 477 -17.36 10.78 -1.39
C LEU A 477 -16.70 9.82 -0.40
N ARG A 478 -16.02 10.35 0.62
CA ARG A 478 -15.42 9.57 1.71
C ARG A 478 -16.50 8.90 2.59
N ASP A 479 -17.63 9.55 2.84
CA ASP A 479 -18.78 8.95 3.54
C ASP A 479 -19.37 7.78 2.72
N ILE A 480 -19.52 7.94 1.41
CA ILE A 480 -19.99 6.85 0.52
C ILE A 480 -19.04 5.65 0.59
N MET A 481 -17.74 5.90 0.46
CA MET A 481 -16.71 4.86 0.54
C MET A 481 -16.71 4.15 1.90
N LEU A 482 -16.76 4.90 3.01
CA LEU A 482 -16.72 4.33 4.36
C LEU A 482 -18.02 3.58 4.71
N ASN A 483 -19.18 4.09 4.32
CA ASN A 483 -20.45 3.39 4.50
C ASN A 483 -20.46 2.06 3.75
N GLU A 484 -19.99 2.04 2.50
CA GLU A 484 -19.92 0.81 1.72
C GLU A 484 -18.88 -0.16 2.30
N PHE A 485 -17.73 0.33 2.73
CA PHE A 485 -16.72 -0.46 3.45
C PHE A 485 -17.33 -1.13 4.69
N ASN A 486 -18.02 -0.38 5.55
CA ASN A 486 -18.60 -0.90 6.78
C ASN A 486 -19.68 -1.95 6.49
N ARG A 487 -20.54 -1.69 5.51
CA ARG A 487 -21.58 -2.63 5.08
C ARG A 487 -20.96 -3.95 4.63
N ILE A 488 -20.02 -3.88 3.69
CA ILE A 488 -19.40 -5.06 3.09
C ILE A 488 -18.50 -5.81 4.06
N TYR A 489 -17.73 -5.10 4.89
CA TYR A 489 -16.92 -5.71 5.94
C TYR A 489 -17.79 -6.55 6.88
N ASN A 490 -18.92 -5.98 7.35
CA ASN A 490 -19.83 -6.68 8.26
C ASN A 490 -20.50 -7.89 7.60
N GLU A 491 -20.98 -7.75 6.35
CA GLU A 491 -21.54 -8.87 5.57
C GLU A 491 -20.51 -10.00 5.37
N THR A 492 -19.27 -9.63 5.06
CA THR A 492 -18.17 -10.58 4.82
C THR A 492 -17.78 -11.30 6.11
N ILE A 493 -17.67 -10.58 7.23
CA ILE A 493 -17.41 -11.17 8.55
C ILE A 493 -18.51 -12.14 8.99
N GLN A 494 -19.76 -11.84 8.68
CA GLN A 494 -20.89 -12.69 9.09
C GLN A 494 -21.00 -13.95 8.23
N SER A 495 -20.72 -13.85 6.93
CA SER A 495 -20.97 -14.93 5.98
C SER A 495 -19.73 -15.72 5.58
N GLY A 496 -18.52 -15.17 5.75
CA GLY A 496 -17.30 -15.71 5.16
C GLY A 496 -17.27 -15.64 3.63
N SER A 497 -18.14 -14.80 3.03
CA SER A 497 -18.31 -14.70 1.60
C SER A 497 -18.47 -13.24 1.18
N ILE A 498 -18.13 -12.95 -0.07
CA ILE A 498 -18.30 -11.63 -0.66
C ILE A 498 -19.66 -11.57 -1.35
N THR A 499 -20.49 -10.59 -0.98
CA THR A 499 -21.70 -10.28 -1.73
C THR A 499 -21.31 -9.71 -3.10
N SER A 500 -22.03 -10.09 -4.17
CA SER A 500 -21.69 -9.59 -5.51
C SER A 500 -21.76 -8.06 -5.54
N PHE A 501 -20.71 -7.40 -6.04
CA PHE A 501 -20.79 -5.98 -6.35
C PHE A 501 -21.71 -5.77 -7.56
N ASP A 502 -22.42 -4.64 -7.59
CA ASP A 502 -23.27 -4.26 -8.73
C ASP A 502 -22.44 -4.31 -10.03
N SER A 503 -22.88 -5.08 -11.01
CA SER A 503 -22.12 -5.26 -12.24
C SER A 503 -22.00 -3.94 -13.00
N PHE A 504 -20.79 -3.44 -13.18
CA PHE A 504 -20.50 -2.33 -14.08
C PHE A 504 -20.56 -2.78 -15.53
N SER A 505 -21.04 -1.92 -16.42
CA SER A 505 -20.84 -2.13 -17.85
C SER A 505 -19.33 -2.09 -18.19
N ASN A 506 -18.93 -2.74 -19.29
CA ASN A 506 -17.53 -2.66 -19.75
C ASN A 506 -17.12 -1.20 -20.03
N GLU A 507 -18.05 -0.38 -20.50
CA GLU A 507 -17.84 1.05 -20.75
C GLU A 507 -17.61 1.82 -19.45
N GLN A 508 -18.43 1.60 -18.42
CA GLN A 508 -18.24 2.19 -17.09
C GLN A 508 -16.88 1.81 -16.52
N ASN A 509 -16.50 0.53 -16.58
CA ASN A 509 -15.18 0.09 -16.14
C ASN A 509 -14.04 0.84 -16.85
N TYR A 510 -14.14 1.02 -18.17
CA TYR A 510 -13.14 1.73 -18.96
C TYR A 510 -13.03 3.22 -18.59
N VAL A 511 -14.16 3.88 -18.32
CA VAL A 511 -14.20 5.29 -17.90
C VAL A 511 -13.65 5.46 -16.48
N LEU A 512 -13.99 4.54 -15.56
CA LEU A 512 -13.43 4.52 -14.20
C LEU A 512 -11.91 4.31 -14.22
N GLN A 513 -11.40 3.46 -15.13
CA GLN A 513 -9.95 3.34 -15.34
C GLN A 513 -9.32 4.64 -15.84
N SER A 514 -10.01 5.36 -16.72
CA SER A 514 -9.53 6.64 -17.22
C SER A 514 -9.43 7.69 -16.10
N LEU A 515 -10.40 7.71 -15.18
CA LEU A 515 -10.35 8.53 -13.96
C LEU A 515 -9.16 8.18 -13.07
N ILE A 516 -8.93 6.89 -12.83
CA ILE A 516 -7.79 6.41 -12.04
C ILE A 516 -6.47 6.81 -12.70
N ARG A 517 -6.35 6.68 -14.03
CA ARG A 517 -5.14 7.09 -14.75
C ARG A 517 -4.86 8.58 -14.59
N LEU A 518 -5.87 9.44 -14.67
CA LEU A 518 -5.70 10.88 -14.42
C LEU A 518 -5.20 11.14 -12.99
N ALA A 519 -5.77 10.45 -12.00
CA ALA A 519 -5.31 10.55 -10.61
C ALA A 519 -3.85 10.11 -10.45
N LEU A 520 -3.44 9.02 -11.10
CA LEU A 520 -2.06 8.54 -11.08
C LEU A 520 -1.08 9.48 -11.80
N ILE A 521 -1.53 10.19 -12.85
CA ILE A 521 -0.72 11.21 -13.53
C ILE A 521 -0.46 12.38 -12.56
N LYS A 522 -1.48 12.83 -11.82
CA LYS A 522 -1.37 13.88 -10.80
C LYS A 522 -0.41 13.52 -9.66
N THR A 523 -0.24 12.24 -9.36
CA THR A 523 0.64 11.72 -8.30
C THR A 523 1.89 11.03 -8.85
N MET A 524 2.25 11.31 -10.10
CA MET A 524 3.40 10.69 -10.73
C MET A 524 4.73 11.16 -10.12
N LYS A 525 4.81 12.46 -9.81
CA LYS A 525 6.02 13.11 -9.26
C LYS A 525 6.13 13.02 -7.74
N GLU A 526 5.09 12.51 -7.08
CA GLU A 526 5.07 12.44 -5.63
C GLU A 526 5.99 11.32 -5.14
N ILE A 527 6.77 11.68 -4.13
CA ILE A 527 7.95 10.96 -3.66
C ILE A 527 7.49 9.77 -2.82
N GLY A 528 8.09 8.60 -3.06
CA GLY A 528 7.89 7.40 -2.24
C GLY A 528 8.73 7.37 -0.96
#